data_AF-A0A832C6Q7-F1
#
_entry.id   AF-A0A832C6Q7-F1
#
_cell.length_a   1.000
_cell.length_b   1.000
_cell.length_c   1.000
_cell.angle_alpha   90.00
_cell.angle_beta   90.00
_cell.angle_gamma   90.00
#
_symmetry.space_group_name_H-M   'P 1'
#
loop_
_entity.id
_entity.type
_entity.pdbx_description
1 polymer ?
#
loop_
_entity_poly.entity_id
_entity_poly.type
_entity_poly.pdbx_seq_one_letter_code
_entity_poly.pdbx_strand_id
1 'polypeptide(L)'
;MNRGHRHGLNQLLYTDLKTYLVDDILTKVDRASMAVALEVRVPVIDHLFVEFAQRVPAEMKIEHGQGKGVFKSALRPYLDDDTLYRPKQGFTPPVSEWLRGPLKAMFADV
;
A
#
# COMPACT_ATOMS: atom_id res chain seq x y z
N MET A 1 17.54 15.44 19.55
CA MET A 1 17.20 15.89 18.17
C MET A 1 16.56 14.75 17.41
N ASN A 2 15.30 14.92 17.02
CA ASN A 2 14.44 13.88 16.45
C ASN A 2 14.87 13.54 15.00
N ARG A 3 15.78 12.57 14.83
CA ARG A 3 16.33 12.16 13.52
C ARG A 3 15.30 11.49 12.60
N GLY A 4 14.12 11.12 13.12
CA GLY A 4 13.09 10.42 12.35
C GLY A 4 12.56 11.21 11.15
N HIS A 5 12.28 12.51 11.28
CA HIS A 5 11.63 13.28 10.20
C HIS A 5 12.50 13.52 8.96
N ARG A 6 13.83 13.45 9.07
CA ARG A 6 14.76 13.75 7.96
C ARG A 6 15.37 12.49 7.33
N HIS A 7 14.92 11.31 7.71
CA HIS A 7 15.40 10.07 7.13
C HIS A 7 14.81 9.88 5.72
N GLY A 8 15.64 9.52 4.73
CA GLY A 8 15.22 9.39 3.33
C GLY A 8 14.01 8.47 3.12
N LEU A 9 13.93 7.38 3.89
CA LEU A 9 12.75 6.50 3.89
C LEU A 9 11.45 7.24 4.28
N ASN A 10 11.48 8.10 5.29
CA ASN A 10 10.27 8.79 5.74
C ASN A 10 9.82 9.86 4.75
N GLN A 11 10.78 10.50 4.05
CA GLN A 11 10.49 11.38 2.94
C GLN A 11 9.86 10.62 1.77
N LEU A 12 10.40 9.46 1.40
CA LEU A 12 9.82 8.61 0.36
C LEU A 12 8.39 8.18 0.70
N LEU A 13 8.17 7.69 1.93
CA LEU A 13 6.83 7.30 2.40
C LEU A 13 5.86 8.48 2.45
N TYR A 14 6.35 9.69 2.78
CA TYR A 14 5.52 10.90 2.76
C TYR A 14 5.11 11.27 1.33
N THR A 15 6.05 11.24 0.38
CA THR A 15 5.76 11.48 -1.03
C THR A 15 4.74 10.46 -1.55
N ASP A 16 4.94 9.18 -1.29
CA ASP A 16 4.01 8.11 -1.66
C ASP A 16 2.59 8.37 -1.11
N LEU A 17 2.49 8.75 0.17
CA LEU A 17 1.23 9.09 0.81
C LEU A 17 0.54 10.31 0.18
N LYS A 18 1.29 11.25 -0.39
CA LYS A 18 0.78 12.50 -0.98
C LYS A 18 0.58 12.45 -2.49
N THR A 19 1.06 11.42 -3.17
CA THR A 19 0.90 11.26 -4.61
C THR A 19 0.32 9.90 -4.93
N TYR A 20 1.14 8.85 -4.92
CA TYR A 20 0.76 7.51 -5.36
C TYR A 20 -0.47 6.95 -4.63
N LEU A 21 -0.53 7.10 -3.31
CA LEU A 21 -1.64 6.61 -2.50
C LEU A 21 -2.96 7.30 -2.87
N VAL A 22 -2.97 8.63 -3.01
CA VAL A 22 -4.18 9.41 -3.25
C VAL A 22 -4.62 9.37 -4.72
N ASP A 23 -3.66 9.47 -5.65
CA ASP A 23 -3.95 9.61 -7.08
C ASP A 23 -4.17 8.27 -7.79
N ASP A 24 -3.57 7.18 -7.32
CA ASP A 24 -3.76 5.84 -7.91
C ASP A 24 -4.58 4.93 -6.98
N ILE A 25 -4.06 4.60 -5.80
CA ILE A 25 -4.60 3.51 -4.99
C ILE A 25 -6.00 3.83 -4.45
N LEU A 26 -6.16 4.96 -3.74
CA LEU A 26 -7.44 5.33 -3.13
C LEU A 26 -8.48 5.69 -4.18
N THR A 27 -8.08 6.44 -5.22
CA THR A 27 -8.95 6.79 -6.35
C THR A 27 -9.51 5.54 -7.04
N LYS A 28 -8.66 4.53 -7.29
CA LYS A 28 -9.10 3.27 -7.91
C LYS A 28 -10.08 2.52 -7.03
N VAL A 29 -9.77 2.38 -5.74
CA VAL A 29 -10.61 1.62 -4.79
C VAL A 29 -11.98 2.28 -4.63
N ASP A 30 -12.01 3.60 -4.41
CA ASP A 30 -13.24 4.36 -4.23
C ASP A 30 -14.16 4.26 -5.46
N ARG A 31 -13.62 4.50 -6.66
CA ARG A 31 -14.40 4.41 -7.90
C ARG A 31 -14.94 3.00 -8.15
N ALA A 32 -14.12 1.97 -7.90
CA ALA A 32 -14.53 0.59 -8.10
C ALA A 32 -15.62 0.16 -7.10
N SER A 33 -15.50 0.56 -5.83
CA SER A 33 -16.48 0.19 -4.81
C SER A 33 -17.78 0.98 -4.95
N MET A 34 -17.71 2.27 -5.23
CA MET A 34 -18.88 3.14 -5.39
C MET A 34 -19.68 2.81 -6.66
N ALA A 35 -19.04 2.24 -7.69
CA ALA A 35 -19.74 1.70 -8.86
C ALA A 35 -20.78 0.62 -8.50
N VAL A 36 -20.65 0.01 -7.32
CA VAL A 36 -21.60 -0.98 -6.77
C VAL A 36 -22.15 -0.56 -5.40
N ALA A 37 -22.16 0.75 -5.10
CA ALA A 37 -22.69 1.33 -3.86
C ALA A 37 -22.05 0.78 -2.56
N LEU A 38 -20.77 0.38 -2.60
CA LEU A 38 -20.01 -0.05 -1.43
C LEU A 38 -19.04 1.04 -0.96
N GLU A 39 -19.07 1.33 0.34
CA GLU A 39 -18.11 2.24 1.00
C GLU A 39 -16.96 1.43 1.62
N VAL A 40 -15.74 1.60 1.11
CA VAL A 40 -14.55 0.94 1.65
C VAL A 40 -13.90 1.80 2.74
N ARG A 41 -13.55 1.18 3.87
CA ARG A 41 -12.80 1.81 4.97
C ARG A 41 -11.34 1.35 4.97
N VAL A 42 -10.43 2.27 5.27
CA VAL A 42 -8.97 2.06 5.19
C VAL A 42 -8.31 2.44 6.53
N PRO A 43 -8.47 1.62 7.59
CA PRO A 43 -8.08 1.99 8.96
C PRO A 43 -6.57 2.25 9.13
N VAL A 44 -5.73 1.61 8.31
CA VAL A 44 -4.25 1.75 8.39
C VAL A 44 -3.76 3.14 7.97
N ILE A 45 -4.60 3.95 7.29
CA ILE A 45 -4.24 5.32 6.90
C ILE A 45 -4.94 6.38 7.75
N ASP A 46 -5.51 6.00 8.91
CA ASP A 46 -5.99 6.98 9.88
C ASP A 46 -4.87 7.96 10.26
N HIS A 47 -5.22 9.23 10.40
CA HIS A 47 -4.27 10.30 10.65
C HIS A 47 -3.46 10.09 11.94
N LEU A 48 -4.07 9.60 13.03
CA LEU A 48 -3.35 9.34 14.28
C LEU A 48 -2.33 8.22 14.10
N PHE A 49 -2.73 7.15 13.40
CA PHE A 49 -1.83 6.04 13.12
C PHE A 49 -0.68 6.45 12.20
N VAL A 50 -0.95 7.21 11.14
CA VAL A 50 0.08 7.68 10.19
C VAL A 50 1.04 8.66 10.86
N GLU A 51 0.54 9.60 11.66
CA GLU A 51 1.37 10.54 12.43
C GLU A 51 2.27 9.81 13.43
N PHE A 52 1.75 8.80 14.12
CA PHE A 52 2.54 7.92 14.96
C PHE A 52 3.60 7.18 14.14
N ALA A 53 3.21 6.55 13.04
CA ALA A 53 4.12 5.79 12.18
C ALA A 53 5.25 6.66 11.62
N GLN A 54 5.02 7.94 11.32
CA GLN A 54 6.06 8.88 10.88
C GLN A 54 7.11 9.17 11.97
N ARG A 55 6.77 9.02 13.25
CA ARG A 55 7.71 9.22 14.37
C ARG A 55 8.55 7.98 14.66
N VAL A 56 8.14 6.80 14.18
CA VAL A 56 8.89 5.56 14.36
C VAL A 56 10.23 5.63 13.61
N PRO A 57 11.36 5.23 14.23
CA PRO A 57 12.66 5.16 13.57
C PRO A 57 12.61 4.34 12.28
N ALA A 58 13.29 4.81 11.24
CA ALA A 58 13.23 4.18 9.92
C ALA A 58 13.79 2.76 9.91
N GLU A 59 14.79 2.51 10.76
CA GLU A 59 15.43 1.21 11.00
C GLU A 59 14.47 0.19 11.59
N MET A 60 13.39 0.63 12.26
CA MET A 60 12.34 -0.27 12.74
C MET A 60 11.29 -0.56 11.67
N LYS A 61 11.20 0.25 10.62
CA LYS A 61 10.27 0.03 9.49
C LYS A 61 10.81 -1.01 8.50
N ILE A 62 12.14 -1.13 8.40
CA ILE A 62 12.84 -2.09 7.56
C ILE A 62 13.72 -2.97 8.45
N GLU A 63 13.40 -4.25 8.54
CA GLU A 63 14.10 -5.21 9.39
C GLU A 63 14.61 -6.36 8.52
N HIS A 64 15.91 -6.67 8.58
CA HIS A 64 16.55 -7.71 7.76
C HIS A 64 16.27 -7.61 6.24
N GLY A 65 16.22 -6.37 5.71
CA GLY A 65 15.89 -6.12 4.30
C GLY A 65 14.42 -6.30 3.95
N GLN A 66 13.55 -6.62 4.91
CA GLN A 66 12.11 -6.75 4.74
C GLN A 66 11.40 -5.48 5.22
N GLY A 67 10.47 -4.99 4.40
CA GLY A 67 9.60 -3.88 4.81
C GLY A 67 8.56 -4.33 5.86
N LYS A 68 7.95 -3.34 6.51
CA LYS A 68 6.91 -3.52 7.54
C LYS A 68 7.45 -4.19 8.83
N GLY A 69 8.73 -4.05 9.18
CA GLY A 69 9.36 -4.74 10.33
C GLY A 69 8.55 -4.63 11.63
N VAL A 70 8.51 -3.43 12.24
CA VAL A 70 7.75 -3.14 13.47
C VAL A 70 6.27 -3.48 13.34
N PHE A 71 5.67 -3.30 12.16
CA PHE A 71 4.26 -3.58 11.93
C PHE A 71 3.98 -5.08 11.95
N LYS A 72 4.86 -5.89 11.36
CA LYS A 72 4.80 -7.35 11.42
C LYS A 72 5.01 -7.83 12.85
N SER A 73 6.04 -7.32 13.53
CA SER A 73 6.33 -7.68 14.92
C SER A 73 5.15 -7.40 15.86
N ALA A 74 4.42 -6.29 15.65
CA ALA A 74 3.20 -5.98 16.41
C ALA A 74 2.02 -6.92 16.12
N LEU A 75 1.99 -7.58 14.95
CA LEU A 75 0.92 -8.47 14.52
C LEU A 75 1.19 -9.95 14.81
N ARG A 76 2.40 -10.33 15.25
CA ARG A 76 2.74 -11.71 15.62
C ARG A 76 1.77 -12.41 16.58
N PRO A 77 1.14 -11.73 17.57
CA PRO A 77 0.16 -12.39 18.43
C PRO A 77 -1.16 -12.76 17.72
N TYR A 78 -1.41 -12.22 16.53
CA TYR A 78 -2.69 -12.31 15.82
C TYR A 78 -2.63 -13.11 14.51
N LEU A 79 -1.43 -13.30 13.93
CA LEU A 79 -1.23 -13.91 12.62
C LEU A 79 -0.09 -14.93 12.68
N ASP A 80 -0.22 -16.02 11.91
CA ASP A 80 0.85 -16.99 11.74
C ASP A 80 2.01 -16.43 10.88
N ASP A 81 3.17 -17.09 10.99
CA ASP A 81 4.38 -16.66 10.26
C ASP A 81 4.19 -16.79 8.75
N ASP A 82 3.42 -17.77 8.27
CA ASP A 82 3.13 -17.96 6.85
C ASP A 82 2.38 -16.77 6.26
N THR A 83 1.38 -16.23 6.98
CA THR A 83 0.65 -15.02 6.57
C THR A 83 1.52 -13.77 6.72
N LEU A 84 2.24 -13.65 7.84
CA LEU A 84 2.99 -12.46 8.19
C LEU A 84 4.23 -12.23 7.30
N TYR A 85 4.86 -13.32 6.87
CA TYR A 85 6.08 -13.32 6.07
C TYR A 85 5.87 -13.79 4.63
N ARG A 86 4.61 -13.96 4.20
CA ARG A 86 4.27 -14.22 2.79
C ARG A 86 4.98 -13.24 1.85
N PRO A 87 5.48 -13.69 0.69
CA PRO A 87 6.01 -12.80 -0.34
C PRO A 87 5.00 -11.72 -0.76
N LYS A 88 5.51 -10.52 -1.02
CA LYS A 88 4.68 -9.38 -1.48
C LYS A 88 3.97 -9.78 -2.78
N GLN A 89 2.66 -9.71 -2.77
CA GLN A 89 1.83 -9.87 -3.96
C GLN A 89 1.27 -8.52 -4.37
N GLY A 90 1.38 -8.20 -5.66
CA GLY A 90 0.74 -7.02 -6.24
C GLY A 90 -0.76 -7.22 -6.42
N PHE A 91 -1.48 -6.12 -6.57
CA PHE A 91 -2.91 -6.10 -6.90
C PHE A 91 -3.14 -5.60 -8.33
N THR A 92 -2.23 -5.95 -9.23
CA THR A 92 -2.29 -5.52 -10.63
C THR A 92 -3.30 -6.41 -11.36
N PRO A 93 -4.37 -5.83 -11.96
CA PRO A 93 -5.26 -6.61 -12.80
C PRO A 93 -4.48 -7.20 -14.00
N PRO A 94 -4.92 -8.33 -14.59
CA PRO A 94 -4.24 -8.96 -15.71
C PRO A 94 -4.48 -8.20 -17.03
N VAL A 95 -4.10 -6.92 -17.08
CA VAL A 95 -4.36 -6.01 -18.19
C VAL A 95 -3.80 -6.56 -19.50
N SER A 96 -2.60 -7.15 -19.47
CA SER A 96 -1.98 -7.72 -20.67
C SER A 96 -2.82 -8.86 -21.27
N GLU A 97 -3.40 -9.72 -20.42
CA GLU A 97 -4.25 -10.81 -20.86
C GLU A 97 -5.58 -10.27 -21.40
N TRP A 98 -6.15 -9.25 -20.74
CA TRP A 98 -7.37 -8.60 -21.21
C TRP A 98 -7.21 -7.94 -22.56
N LEU A 99 -6.13 -7.19 -22.77
CA LEU A 99 -5.83 -6.52 -24.04
C LEU A 99 -5.58 -7.51 -25.18
N ARG A 100 -4.97 -8.68 -24.89
CA ARG A 100 -4.76 -9.73 -25.90
C ARG A 100 -6.01 -10.59 -26.16
N GLY A 101 -6.95 -10.61 -25.22
CA GLY A 101 -8.15 -11.44 -25.28
C GLY A 101 -9.43 -10.59 -25.37
N PRO A 102 -10.23 -10.53 -24.31
CA PRO A 102 -11.60 -9.99 -24.34
C PRO A 102 -11.70 -8.52 -24.79
N LEU A 103 -10.66 -7.71 -24.57
CA LEU A 103 -10.63 -6.31 -24.98
C LEU A 103 -9.95 -6.08 -26.33
N LYS A 104 -9.40 -7.12 -26.97
CA LYS A 104 -8.62 -6.98 -28.21
C LYS A 104 -9.36 -6.23 -29.31
N ALA A 105 -10.63 -6.57 -29.53
CA ALA A 105 -11.45 -5.94 -30.57
C ALA A 105 -11.67 -4.43 -30.30
N MET A 106 -11.85 -4.04 -29.04
CA MET A 106 -12.07 -2.64 -28.65
C MET A 106 -10.84 -1.75 -28.90
N PHE A 107 -9.64 -2.34 -28.93
CA PHE A 107 -8.37 -1.64 -29.16
C PHE A 107 -7.79 -1.85 -30.57
N ALA A 108 -8.45 -2.62 -31.42
CA ALA A 108 -7.97 -2.90 -32.79
C ALA A 108 -8.34 -1.80 -33.80
N ASP A 109 -9.21 -0.86 -33.43
CA ASP A 109 -9.71 0.23 -34.28
C ASP A 109 -9.01 1.60 -34.02
N VAL A 110 -7.90 1.61 -33.29
CA VAL A 110 -7.05 2.79 -33.06
C VAL A 110 -5.77 2.71 -33.88
#